data_AF-A0A2R3P7H8-F1
#
_entry.id   AF-A0A2R3P7H8-F1
#
_cell.length_a   1.000
_cell.length_b   1.000
_cell.length_c   1.000
_cell.angle_alpha   90.00
_cell.angle_beta   90.00
_cell.angle_gamma   90.00
#
_symmetry.space_group_name_H-M   'P 1'
#
loop_
_entity.id
_entity.type
_entity.pdbx_description
1 polymer ?
#
loop_
_entity_poly.entity_id
_entity_poly.type
_entity_poly.pdbx_seq_one_letter_code
_entity_poly.pdbx_strand_id
1 'polypeptide(L)'
;MQFLKENNKINKFIIYPLIGIFLLNLFFFIFSSFYDYEIMEIFAQLLKIDFIKYLSIYYLQSGYTDLYIVFALIAFIIIEYILINLNKKKGLDKDFWSWIFFAVILIVWFIFMFLKVDSSWKFNKTVETIDGNILEFDIKKFISAKDFRILLVFITVLQFGILLGILLYAKLVWFKKPFFYENKYWIKCIQIIVFFFLAYGLVGTLKILMGRDYYNLMEVVLKERVNMFKEKYGIAIIFNPNWVKSPDVFQPWWIFNGLIGNPGKIDWSIEKLFDANAFPSGHMAQMGMCGFAFIFIIDFKNPNNLSKGKIAAIYLFFVHQLFLVISFLINGSHWLTDTTFTWMWIIICSYLSIVIVNKIVNKKNLS
;
A
#
# COMPACT_ATOMS: atom_id res chain seq x y z
N MET A 1 -13.32 22.39 -16.25
CA MET A 1 -12.28 23.40 -15.92
C MET A 1 -12.76 24.57 -15.05
N GLN A 2 -14.05 24.68 -14.69
CA GLN A 2 -14.57 25.75 -13.81
C GLN A 2 -14.11 25.59 -12.34
N PHE A 3 -13.83 24.36 -11.89
CA PHE A 3 -13.39 24.03 -10.53
C PHE A 3 -12.02 24.62 -10.13
N LEU A 4 -11.11 24.87 -11.08
CA LEU A 4 -9.79 25.47 -10.81
C LEU A 4 -9.81 26.99 -10.67
N LYS A 5 -10.93 27.65 -11.01
CA LYS A 5 -11.07 29.12 -10.96
C LYS A 5 -11.53 29.65 -9.60
N GLU A 6 -12.08 28.79 -8.74
CA GLU A 6 -12.57 29.20 -7.41
C GLU A 6 -11.45 29.07 -6.36
N ASN A 7 -11.04 30.18 -5.74
CA ASN A 7 -10.03 30.14 -4.69
C ASN A 7 -10.61 29.61 -3.37
N ASN A 8 -10.84 28.31 -3.29
CA ASN A 8 -11.42 27.63 -2.13
C ASN A 8 -10.41 26.73 -1.40
N LYS A 9 -10.74 26.29 -0.18
CA LYS A 9 -9.82 25.48 0.64
C LYS A 9 -9.45 24.15 -0.01
N ILE A 10 -10.35 23.51 -0.77
CA ILE A 10 -10.04 22.26 -1.48
C ILE A 10 -8.95 22.49 -2.52
N ASN A 11 -9.05 23.53 -3.34
CA ASN A 11 -8.03 23.85 -4.33
C ASN A 11 -6.68 24.11 -3.65
N LYS A 12 -6.69 24.95 -2.61
CA LYS A 12 -5.48 25.34 -1.87
C LYS A 12 -4.80 24.18 -1.14
N PHE A 13 -5.55 23.32 -0.46
CA PHE A 13 -5.00 22.32 0.47
C PHE A 13 -5.01 20.88 -0.05
N ILE A 14 -5.66 20.62 -1.19
CA ILE A 14 -5.76 19.27 -1.76
C ILE A 14 -5.26 19.27 -3.20
N ILE A 15 -5.86 20.07 -4.09
CA ILE A 15 -5.54 19.98 -5.53
C ILE A 15 -4.14 20.49 -5.86
N TYR A 16 -3.81 21.73 -5.47
CA TYR A 16 -2.47 22.26 -5.77
C TYR A 16 -1.35 21.44 -5.11
N PRO A 17 -1.49 20.97 -3.86
CA PRO A 17 -0.54 20.03 -3.28
C PRO A 17 -0.42 18.72 -4.07
N LEU A 18 -1.53 18.13 -4.53
CA LEU A 18 -1.47 16.92 -5.37
C LEU A 18 -0.76 17.17 -6.71
N ILE A 19 -0.96 18.33 -7.34
CA ILE A 19 -0.22 18.73 -8.55
C ILE A 19 1.27 18.88 -8.22
N GLY A 20 1.61 19.53 -7.10
CA GLY A 20 2.99 19.66 -6.65
C GLY A 20 3.66 18.30 -6.41
N ILE A 21 2.96 17.38 -5.74
CA ILE A 21 3.41 15.99 -5.53
C ILE A 21 3.59 15.27 -6.87
N PHE A 22 2.66 15.45 -7.82
CA PHE A 22 2.79 14.86 -9.15
C PHE A 22 4.05 15.35 -9.87
N LEU A 23 4.27 16.67 -9.90
CA LEU A 23 5.44 17.27 -10.55
C LEU A 23 6.76 16.86 -9.87
N LEU A 24 6.77 16.77 -8.54
CA LEU A 24 7.93 16.29 -7.79
C LEU A 24 8.24 14.82 -8.12
N ASN A 25 7.22 13.96 -8.19
CA ASN A 25 7.40 12.56 -8.57
C ASN A 25 7.82 12.42 -10.04
N LEU A 26 7.35 13.28 -10.93
CA LEU A 26 7.80 13.32 -12.32
C LEU A 26 9.29 13.67 -12.40
N PHE A 27 9.73 14.68 -11.65
CA PHE A 27 11.15 15.02 -11.54
C PHE A 27 11.98 13.84 -11.02
N PHE A 28 11.59 13.23 -9.91
CA PHE A 28 12.30 12.07 -9.38
C PHE A 28 12.24 10.86 -10.29
N PHE A 29 11.15 10.64 -11.02
CA PHE A 29 11.04 9.57 -12.01
C PHE A 29 12.04 9.76 -13.16
N ILE A 30 12.15 10.97 -13.70
CA ILE A 30 13.12 11.29 -14.76
C ILE A 30 14.55 11.17 -14.23
N PHE A 31 14.83 11.71 -13.04
CA PHE A 31 16.17 11.64 -12.45
C PHE A 31 16.58 10.19 -12.16
N SER A 32 15.73 9.43 -11.47
CA SER A 32 16.02 8.05 -11.06
C SER A 32 15.99 7.07 -12.23
N SER A 33 15.46 7.47 -13.38
CA SER A 33 15.61 6.68 -14.62
C SER A 33 17.09 6.43 -14.94
N PHE A 34 17.98 7.35 -14.57
CA PHE A 34 19.42 7.24 -14.84
C PHE A 34 20.25 6.85 -13.62
N TYR A 35 19.77 7.16 -12.40
CA TYR A 35 20.54 7.02 -11.16
C TYR A 35 19.90 6.07 -10.13
N ASP A 36 18.95 5.23 -10.55
CA ASP A 36 18.21 4.35 -9.62
C ASP A 36 19.17 3.45 -8.82
N TYR A 37 20.23 2.93 -9.45
CA TYR A 37 21.16 2.01 -8.80
C TYR A 37 21.94 2.69 -7.66
N GLU A 38 22.51 3.85 -7.93
CA GLU A 38 23.28 4.65 -6.97
C GLU A 38 22.39 5.12 -5.83
N ILE A 39 21.13 5.48 -6.12
CA ILE A 39 20.13 5.81 -5.10
C ILE A 39 19.91 4.59 -4.19
N MET A 40 19.71 3.40 -4.76
CA MET A 40 19.50 2.19 -3.98
C MET A 40 20.71 1.83 -3.10
N GLU A 41 21.93 1.97 -3.60
CA GLU A 41 23.15 1.75 -2.82
C GLU A 41 23.20 2.64 -1.57
N ILE A 42 22.88 3.93 -1.72
CA ILE A 42 22.85 4.88 -0.59
C ILE A 42 21.81 4.46 0.46
N PHE A 43 20.58 4.15 0.03
CA PHE A 43 19.50 3.81 0.96
C PHE A 43 19.70 2.43 1.62
N ALA A 44 20.26 1.45 0.91
CA ALA A 44 20.49 0.11 1.44
C ALA A 44 21.45 0.10 2.64
N GLN A 45 22.41 1.02 2.69
CA GLN A 45 23.35 1.18 3.81
C GLN A 45 22.64 1.52 5.13
N LEU A 46 21.44 2.13 5.07
CA LEU A 46 20.67 2.48 6.26
C LEU A 46 20.17 1.24 7.04
N LEU A 47 20.22 0.03 6.45
CA LEU A 47 19.96 -1.22 7.17
C LEU A 47 20.93 -1.47 8.34
N LYS A 48 22.12 -0.84 8.32
CA LYS A 48 23.10 -0.92 9.41
C LYS A 48 22.56 -0.31 10.71
N ILE A 49 21.65 0.67 10.61
CA ILE A 49 21.06 1.40 11.73
C ILE A 49 19.78 0.68 12.19
N ASP A 50 19.77 0.12 13.39
CA ASP A 50 18.68 -0.75 13.86
C ASP A 50 17.31 -0.07 13.87
N PHE A 51 17.23 1.18 14.35
CA PHE A 51 15.97 1.92 14.35
C PHE A 51 15.39 2.06 12.93
N ILE A 52 16.23 2.44 11.96
CA ILE A 52 15.81 2.63 10.56
C ILE A 52 15.45 1.29 9.92
N LYS A 53 16.20 0.23 10.22
CA LYS A 53 15.90 -1.14 9.80
C LYS A 53 14.53 -1.62 10.30
N TYR A 54 14.24 -1.50 11.59
CA TYR A 54 12.93 -1.93 12.11
C TYR A 54 11.79 -1.06 11.57
N LEU A 55 12.01 0.25 11.45
CA LEU A 55 11.04 1.17 10.84
C LEU A 55 10.78 0.81 9.37
N SER A 56 11.82 0.50 8.59
CA SER A 56 11.67 0.14 7.18
C SER A 56 10.89 -1.17 7.05
N ILE A 57 11.21 -2.20 7.84
CA ILE A 57 10.49 -3.47 7.80
C ILE A 57 9.04 -3.27 8.27
N TYR A 58 8.79 -2.40 9.26
CA TYR A 58 7.44 -2.07 9.72
C TYR A 58 6.58 -1.58 8.56
N TYR A 59 7.04 -0.55 7.86
CA TYR A 59 6.32 0.04 6.73
C TYR A 59 6.14 -0.92 5.57
N LEU A 60 7.18 -1.71 5.26
CA LEU A 60 7.09 -2.73 4.22
C LEU A 60 5.98 -3.73 4.54
N GLN A 61 5.87 -4.18 5.79
CA GLN A 61 4.86 -5.16 6.21
C GLN A 61 3.46 -4.55 6.39
N SER A 62 3.34 -3.33 6.92
CA SER A 62 2.05 -2.64 7.11
C SER A 62 1.39 -2.32 5.77
N GLY A 63 2.19 -1.92 4.77
CA GLY A 63 1.71 -1.58 3.43
C GLY A 63 0.95 -2.71 2.73
N TYR A 64 1.22 -3.98 3.06
CA TYR A 64 0.47 -5.14 2.56
C TYR A 64 -0.94 -5.27 3.14
N THR A 65 -1.24 -4.64 4.28
CA THR A 65 -2.46 -4.88 5.05
C THR A 65 -3.34 -3.66 5.27
N ASP A 66 -2.81 -2.44 5.12
CA ASP A 66 -3.56 -1.20 5.29
C ASP A 66 -4.76 -1.09 4.34
N LEU A 67 -4.66 -1.67 3.13
CA LEU A 67 -5.75 -1.73 2.15
C LEU A 67 -7.01 -2.40 2.69
N TYR A 68 -6.86 -3.47 3.49
CA TYR A 68 -8.00 -4.25 3.98
C TYR A 68 -8.83 -3.45 4.99
N ILE A 69 -8.23 -2.50 5.70
CA ILE A 69 -8.96 -1.58 6.60
C ILE A 69 -9.92 -0.71 5.78
N VAL A 70 -9.47 -0.23 4.61
CA VAL A 70 -10.31 0.57 3.72
C VAL A 70 -11.44 -0.28 3.14
N PHE A 71 -11.16 -1.52 2.71
CA PHE A 71 -12.20 -2.42 2.22
C PHE A 71 -13.22 -2.78 3.30
N ALA A 72 -12.78 -3.02 4.54
CA ALA A 72 -13.68 -3.26 5.65
C ALA A 72 -14.61 -2.05 5.89
N LEU A 73 -14.07 -0.82 5.84
CA LEU A 73 -14.88 0.39 5.94
C LEU A 73 -15.88 0.53 4.77
N ILE A 74 -15.44 0.28 3.54
CA ILE A 74 -16.30 0.31 2.34
C ILE A 74 -17.44 -0.71 2.46
N ALA A 75 -17.11 -1.95 2.82
CA ALA A 75 -18.08 -3.01 3.01
C ALA A 75 -19.10 -2.62 4.08
N PHE A 76 -18.63 -2.08 5.22
CA PHE A 76 -19.51 -1.66 6.30
C PHE A 76 -20.45 -0.52 5.88
N ILE A 77 -19.96 0.48 5.15
CA ILE A 77 -20.79 1.57 4.60
C ILE A 77 -21.85 1.01 3.65
N ILE A 78 -21.48 0.12 2.72
CA ILE A 78 -22.41 -0.47 1.75
C ILE A 78 -23.48 -1.31 2.46
N ILE A 79 -23.06 -2.18 3.38
CA ILE A 79 -23.97 -3.01 4.18
C ILE A 79 -24.95 -2.12 4.94
N GLU A 80 -24.47 -1.06 5.58
CA GLU A 80 -25.32 -0.13 6.30
C GLU A 80 -26.41 0.43 5.38
N TYR A 81 -26.05 0.92 4.19
CA TYR A 81 -27.01 1.40 3.18
C TYR A 81 -28.04 0.35 2.76
N ILE A 82 -27.62 -0.91 2.61
CA ILE A 82 -28.53 -2.01 2.28
C ILE A 82 -29.51 -2.26 3.43
N LEU A 83 -29.02 -2.35 4.67
CA LEU A 83 -29.85 -2.59 5.86
C LEU A 83 -30.88 -1.48 6.07
N ILE A 84 -30.51 -0.22 5.83
CA ILE A 84 -31.44 0.92 5.86
C ILE A 84 -32.59 0.70 4.87
N ASN A 85 -32.28 0.32 3.63
CA ASN A 85 -33.29 0.11 2.60
C ASN A 85 -34.19 -1.09 2.93
N LEU A 86 -33.63 -2.15 3.53
CA LEU A 86 -34.39 -3.33 3.97
C LEU A 86 -35.26 -3.03 5.19
N ASN A 87 -34.81 -2.23 6.14
CA ASN A 87 -35.61 -1.76 7.26
C ASN A 87 -36.84 -0.99 6.77
N LYS A 88 -36.64 -0.04 5.84
CA LYS A 88 -37.75 0.76 5.26
C LYS A 88 -38.75 -0.08 4.45
N LYS A 89 -38.29 -1.12 3.74
CA LYS A 89 -39.15 -1.92 2.85
C LYS A 89 -39.76 -3.17 3.50
N LYS A 90 -39.08 -3.76 4.47
CA LYS A 90 -39.41 -5.09 5.03
C LYS A 90 -39.46 -5.12 6.56
N GLY A 91 -39.28 -3.98 7.24
CA GLY A 91 -39.33 -3.91 8.72
C GLY A 91 -38.17 -4.63 9.42
N LEU A 92 -37.08 -4.96 8.71
CA LEU A 92 -35.90 -5.64 9.27
C LEU A 92 -35.23 -4.77 10.35
N ASP A 93 -34.83 -5.35 11.49
CA ASP A 93 -34.10 -4.63 12.54
C ASP A 93 -32.67 -4.29 12.06
N LYS A 94 -32.53 -3.06 11.53
CA LYS A 94 -31.27 -2.56 11.01
C LYS A 94 -30.16 -2.63 12.05
N ASP A 95 -30.45 -2.24 13.29
CA ASP A 95 -29.41 -2.06 14.29
C ASP A 95 -28.83 -3.38 14.76
N PHE A 96 -29.69 -4.39 14.98
CA PHE A 96 -29.27 -5.76 15.25
C PHE A 96 -28.35 -6.29 14.14
N TRP A 97 -28.79 -6.26 12.88
CA TRP A 97 -28.02 -6.79 11.77
C TRP A 97 -26.72 -6.02 11.51
N SER A 98 -26.73 -4.70 11.69
CA SER A 98 -25.53 -3.87 11.54
C SER A 98 -24.45 -4.23 12.57
N TRP A 99 -24.83 -4.56 13.82
CA TRP A 99 -23.89 -5.09 14.82
C TRP A 99 -23.37 -6.49 14.47
N ILE A 100 -24.22 -7.37 13.94
CA ILE A 100 -23.80 -8.69 13.45
C ILE A 100 -22.75 -8.54 12.35
N PHE A 101 -23.00 -7.69 11.34
CA PHE A 101 -22.03 -7.46 10.27
C PHE A 101 -20.74 -6.79 10.76
N PHE A 102 -20.84 -5.88 11.73
CA PHE A 102 -19.66 -5.33 12.40
C PHE A 102 -18.81 -6.44 13.02
N ALA A 103 -19.42 -7.37 13.78
CA ALA A 103 -18.71 -8.50 14.38
C ALA A 103 -18.11 -9.44 13.33
N VAL A 104 -18.85 -9.75 12.25
CA VAL A 104 -18.37 -10.59 11.14
C VAL A 104 -17.14 -9.97 10.47
N ILE A 105 -17.15 -8.66 10.20
CA ILE A 105 -15.99 -7.97 9.61
C ILE A 105 -14.76 -8.11 10.50
N LEU A 106 -14.91 -7.93 11.83
CA LEU A 106 -13.80 -8.09 12.78
C LEU A 106 -13.28 -9.52 12.83
N ILE A 107 -14.17 -10.53 12.83
CA ILE A 107 -13.79 -11.94 12.82
C ILE A 107 -13.03 -12.29 11.54
N VAL A 108 -13.54 -11.89 10.37
CA VAL A 108 -12.88 -12.14 9.08
C VAL A 108 -11.49 -11.50 9.04
N TRP A 109 -11.37 -10.25 9.50
CA TRP A 109 -10.07 -9.57 9.56
C TRP A 109 -9.12 -10.27 10.53
N PHE A 110 -9.59 -10.70 11.69
CA PHE A 110 -8.79 -11.41 12.69
C PHE A 110 -8.28 -12.74 12.14
N ILE A 111 -9.15 -13.55 11.50
CA ILE A 111 -8.77 -14.81 10.86
C ILE A 111 -7.70 -14.55 9.79
N PHE A 112 -7.93 -13.55 8.92
CA PHE A 112 -6.97 -13.20 7.87
C PHE A 112 -5.59 -12.84 8.42
N MET A 113 -5.53 -11.98 9.44
CA MET A 113 -4.26 -11.57 10.04
C MET A 113 -3.61 -12.70 10.84
N PHE A 114 -4.41 -13.52 11.53
CA PHE A 114 -3.92 -14.72 12.21
C PHE A 114 -3.23 -15.66 11.22
N LEU A 115 -3.87 -15.95 10.07
CA LEU A 115 -3.29 -16.80 9.02
C LEU A 115 -2.00 -16.20 8.45
N LYS A 116 -1.96 -14.88 8.24
CA LYS A 116 -0.74 -14.17 7.78
C LYS A 116 0.41 -14.30 8.79
N VAL A 117 0.11 -14.09 10.08
CA VAL A 117 1.09 -14.26 11.16
C VAL A 117 1.54 -15.72 11.21
N ASP A 118 0.62 -16.68 11.30
CA ASP A 118 0.92 -18.13 11.33
C ASP A 118 1.81 -18.58 10.15
N SER A 119 1.52 -18.11 8.93
CA SER A 119 2.35 -18.37 7.76
C SER A 119 3.79 -17.89 7.94
N SER A 120 3.99 -16.73 8.58
CA SER A 120 5.34 -16.22 8.87
C SER A 120 6.07 -17.04 9.94
N TRP A 121 5.36 -17.74 10.83
CA TRP A 121 5.97 -18.65 11.81
C TRP A 121 6.49 -19.93 11.15
N LYS A 122 5.85 -20.38 10.07
CA LYS A 122 6.30 -21.54 9.27
C LYS A 122 7.49 -21.21 8.37
N PHE A 123 7.81 -19.92 8.19
CA PHE A 123 8.86 -19.45 7.30
C PHE A 123 10.20 -19.33 8.04
N ASN A 124 10.98 -20.40 8.08
CA ASN A 124 12.34 -20.38 8.64
C ASN A 124 13.35 -20.00 7.56
N LYS A 125 13.64 -18.70 7.41
CA LYS A 125 14.87 -18.28 6.73
C LYS A 125 16.05 -18.57 7.63
N THR A 126 16.96 -19.37 7.12
CA THR A 126 18.17 -19.74 7.85
C THR A 126 19.42 -19.28 7.10
N VAL A 127 20.45 -18.98 7.87
CA VAL A 127 21.81 -18.79 7.40
C VAL A 127 22.70 -19.82 8.09
N GLU A 128 23.64 -20.37 7.35
CA GLU A 128 24.64 -21.30 7.87
C GLU A 128 25.93 -20.54 8.15
N THR A 129 26.51 -20.75 9.32
CA THR A 129 27.81 -20.18 9.71
C THR A 129 28.95 -21.01 9.16
N ILE A 130 30.15 -20.43 9.03
CA ILE A 130 31.35 -21.18 8.60
C ILE A 130 31.63 -22.36 9.56
N ASP A 131 31.28 -22.23 10.84
CA ASP A 131 31.44 -23.26 11.87
C ASP A 131 30.33 -24.34 11.85
N GLY A 132 29.43 -24.32 10.87
CA GLY A 132 28.35 -25.31 10.68
C GLY A 132 27.08 -25.08 11.52
N ASN A 133 27.01 -24.00 12.31
CA ASN A 133 25.79 -23.63 13.03
C ASN A 133 24.73 -23.03 12.08
N ILE A 134 23.46 -23.35 12.32
CA ILE A 134 22.31 -22.80 11.58
C ILE A 134 21.62 -21.73 12.44
N LEU A 135 21.45 -20.53 11.90
CA LEU A 135 20.81 -19.40 12.56
C LEU A 135 19.51 -19.01 11.85
N GLU A 136 18.44 -18.72 12.60
CA GLU A 136 17.18 -18.22 12.04
C GLU A 136 17.28 -16.71 11.70
N PHE A 137 17.74 -16.41 10.49
CA PHE A 137 17.97 -15.05 10.03
C PHE A 137 17.59 -14.86 8.55
N ASP A 138 16.90 -13.76 8.26
CA ASP A 138 16.57 -13.33 6.91
C ASP A 138 17.64 -12.38 6.37
N ILE A 139 18.60 -12.91 5.61
CA ILE A 139 19.64 -12.08 5.01
C ILE A 139 19.09 -11.02 4.04
N LYS A 140 17.91 -11.24 3.43
CA LYS A 140 17.27 -10.31 2.48
C LYS A 140 16.57 -9.13 3.16
N LYS A 141 16.15 -9.28 4.40
CA LYS A 141 15.58 -8.18 5.21
C LYS A 141 16.51 -7.74 6.34
N PHE A 142 17.63 -8.43 6.48
CA PHE A 142 18.64 -8.24 7.52
C PHE A 142 18.07 -8.30 8.94
N ILE A 143 17.17 -9.25 9.21
CA ILE A 143 16.44 -9.37 10.48
C ILE A 143 16.38 -10.82 10.97
N SER A 144 16.41 -11.03 12.29
CA SER A 144 16.17 -12.34 12.87
C SER A 144 14.71 -12.77 12.71
N ALA A 145 14.44 -14.08 12.66
CA ALA A 145 13.07 -14.58 12.58
C ALA A 145 12.23 -14.13 13.79
N LYS A 146 12.83 -14.14 14.99
CA LYS A 146 12.20 -13.69 16.24
C LYS A 146 11.74 -12.24 16.15
N ASP A 147 12.62 -11.32 15.75
CA ASP A 147 12.28 -9.90 15.68
C ASP A 147 11.22 -9.63 14.62
N PHE A 148 11.32 -10.31 13.47
CA PHE A 148 10.33 -10.20 12.40
C PHE A 148 8.93 -10.63 12.89
N ARG A 149 8.84 -11.73 13.64
CA ARG A 149 7.58 -12.21 14.23
C ARG A 149 7.00 -11.23 15.24
N ILE A 150 7.83 -10.67 16.14
CA ILE A 150 7.41 -9.63 17.11
C ILE A 150 6.85 -8.42 16.37
N LEU A 151 7.52 -7.98 15.32
CA LEU A 151 7.09 -6.85 14.51
C LEU A 151 5.74 -7.10 13.84
N LEU A 152 5.52 -8.29 13.29
CA LEU A 152 4.24 -8.66 12.67
C LEU A 152 3.08 -8.69 13.69
N VAL A 153 3.33 -9.20 14.91
CA VAL A 153 2.35 -9.13 16.00
C VAL A 153 2.03 -7.68 16.34
N PHE A 154 3.05 -6.83 16.48
CA PHE A 154 2.87 -5.41 16.76
C PHE A 154 2.03 -4.70 15.68
N ILE A 155 2.35 -4.91 14.40
CA ILE A 155 1.58 -4.36 13.26
C ILE A 155 0.12 -4.83 13.34
N THR A 156 -0.10 -6.11 13.61
CA THR A 156 -1.45 -6.69 13.70
C THR A 156 -2.26 -6.02 14.81
N VAL A 157 -1.69 -5.88 16.01
CA VAL A 157 -2.39 -5.24 17.14
C VAL A 157 -2.72 -3.78 16.82
N LEU A 158 -1.77 -3.04 16.24
CA LEU A 158 -1.98 -1.64 15.87
C LEU A 158 -3.09 -1.49 14.81
N GLN A 159 -3.02 -2.27 13.73
CA GLN A 159 -4.00 -2.22 12.64
C GLN A 159 -5.38 -2.68 13.10
N PHE A 160 -5.47 -3.64 14.02
CA PHE A 160 -6.72 -4.02 14.65
C PHE A 160 -7.32 -2.85 15.43
N GLY A 161 -6.51 -2.15 16.23
CA GLY A 161 -6.95 -0.95 16.95
C GLY A 161 -7.46 0.15 16.03
N ILE A 162 -6.77 0.39 14.91
CA ILE A 162 -7.20 1.35 13.88
C ILE A 162 -8.52 0.92 13.25
N LEU A 163 -8.64 -0.34 12.81
CA LEU A 163 -9.86 -0.88 12.22
C LEU A 163 -11.04 -0.76 13.17
N LEU A 164 -10.87 -1.23 14.42
CA LEU A 164 -11.90 -1.18 15.45
C LEU A 164 -12.33 0.26 15.71
N GLY A 165 -11.38 1.18 15.88
CA GLY A 165 -11.64 2.60 16.09
C GLY A 165 -12.43 3.23 14.93
N ILE A 166 -12.02 2.96 13.69
CA ILE A 166 -12.70 3.49 12.49
C ILE A 166 -14.12 2.94 12.37
N LEU A 167 -14.32 1.63 12.55
CA LEU A 167 -15.63 1.01 12.42
C LEU A 167 -16.58 1.41 13.56
N LEU A 168 -16.07 1.52 14.79
CA LEU A 168 -16.85 2.03 15.92
C LEU A 168 -17.23 3.51 15.71
N TYR A 169 -16.30 4.34 15.25
CA TYR A 169 -16.60 5.72 14.90
C TYR A 169 -17.67 5.80 13.81
N ALA A 170 -17.56 4.95 12.77
CA ALA A 170 -18.54 4.86 11.71
C ALA A 170 -19.94 4.50 12.26
N LYS A 171 -20.05 3.42 13.05
CA LYS A 171 -21.32 2.94 13.61
C LYS A 171 -21.94 3.90 14.62
N LEU A 172 -21.15 4.37 15.58
CA LEU A 172 -21.66 5.10 16.74
C LEU A 172 -21.89 6.58 16.46
N VAL A 173 -21.09 7.16 15.56
CA VAL A 173 -21.11 8.61 15.28
C VAL A 173 -21.52 8.90 13.85
N TRP A 174 -20.89 8.28 12.85
CA TRP A 174 -21.05 8.70 11.46
C TRP A 174 -22.40 8.32 10.86
N PHE A 175 -22.84 7.08 11.02
CA PHE A 175 -24.08 6.56 10.43
C PHE A 175 -25.36 7.14 11.07
N LYS A 176 -25.22 7.76 12.24
CA LYS A 176 -26.33 8.47 12.92
C LYS A 176 -26.55 9.89 12.39
N LYS A 177 -25.59 10.46 11.63
CA LYS A 177 -25.72 11.84 11.11
C LYS A 177 -26.66 11.87 9.91
N PRO A 178 -27.62 12.82 9.82
CA PRO A 178 -28.52 12.97 8.67
C PRO A 178 -27.75 13.13 7.35
N PHE A 179 -26.66 13.90 7.40
CA PHE A 179 -25.76 14.15 6.29
C PHE A 179 -25.11 12.88 5.71
N PHE A 180 -25.05 11.76 6.46
CA PHE A 180 -24.56 10.49 5.93
C PHE A 180 -25.39 10.04 4.72
N TYR A 181 -26.70 10.18 4.82
CA TYR A 181 -27.62 9.71 3.80
C TYR A 181 -27.67 10.68 2.62
N GLU A 182 -27.68 11.99 2.91
CA GLU A 182 -27.77 13.08 1.93
C GLU A 182 -26.55 13.16 1.01
N ASN A 183 -25.36 12.81 1.49
CA ASN A 183 -24.15 12.82 0.67
C ASN A 183 -23.94 11.61 -0.21
N LYS A 184 -24.83 10.61 -0.12
CA LYS A 184 -24.71 9.38 -0.91
C LYS A 184 -23.29 8.79 -0.77
N TYR A 185 -22.83 8.54 0.46
CA TYR A 185 -21.50 7.98 0.75
C TYR A 185 -21.23 6.66 0.03
N TRP A 186 -22.27 5.90 -0.36
CA TRP A 186 -22.14 4.74 -1.24
C TRP A 186 -21.53 5.09 -2.62
N ILE A 187 -21.75 6.30 -3.16
CA ILE A 187 -21.12 6.77 -4.40
C ILE A 187 -19.61 6.88 -4.19
N LYS A 188 -19.18 7.40 -3.03
CA LYS A 188 -17.76 7.49 -2.67
C LYS A 188 -17.15 6.09 -2.53
N CYS A 189 -17.87 5.12 -1.97
CA CYS A 189 -17.44 3.72 -1.99
C CYS A 189 -17.22 3.19 -3.41
N ILE A 190 -18.14 3.45 -4.34
CA ILE A 190 -17.99 3.04 -5.75
C ILE A 190 -16.79 3.76 -6.40
N GLN A 191 -16.56 5.04 -6.11
CA GLN A 191 -15.36 5.76 -6.58
C GLN A 191 -14.08 5.05 -6.12
N ILE A 192 -14.01 4.61 -4.86
CA ILE A 192 -12.83 3.89 -4.37
C ILE A 192 -12.70 2.50 -5.01
N ILE A 193 -13.80 1.79 -5.24
CA ILE A 193 -13.78 0.51 -5.96
C ILE A 193 -13.30 0.70 -7.41
N VAL A 194 -13.80 1.71 -8.12
CA VAL A 194 -13.33 2.03 -9.49
C VAL A 194 -11.86 2.45 -9.46
N PHE A 195 -11.44 3.24 -8.47
CA PHE A 195 -10.03 3.57 -8.27
C PHE A 195 -9.18 2.30 -8.12
N PHE A 196 -9.61 1.33 -7.30
CA PHE A 196 -8.89 0.08 -7.09
C PHE A 196 -8.66 -0.64 -8.43
N PHE A 197 -9.71 -0.83 -9.23
CA PHE A 197 -9.59 -1.50 -10.52
C PHE A 197 -8.72 -0.73 -11.53
N LEU A 198 -8.78 0.60 -11.56
CA LEU A 198 -7.91 1.41 -12.42
C LEU A 198 -6.45 1.33 -11.98
N ALA A 199 -6.20 1.50 -10.69
CA ALA A 199 -4.85 1.50 -10.12
C ALA A 199 -4.19 0.12 -10.29
N TYR A 200 -4.87 -0.94 -9.85
CA TYR A 200 -4.34 -2.30 -9.89
C TYR A 200 -4.39 -2.96 -11.26
N GLY A 201 -5.36 -2.61 -12.10
CA GLY A 201 -5.42 -3.14 -13.47
C GLY A 201 -4.14 -2.81 -14.22
N LEU A 202 -3.74 -1.54 -14.23
CA LEU A 202 -2.50 -1.13 -14.87
C LEU A 202 -1.25 -1.67 -14.16
N VAL A 203 -1.20 -1.64 -12.82
CA VAL A 203 -0.05 -2.15 -12.08
C VAL A 203 0.18 -3.64 -12.35
N GLY A 204 -0.87 -4.46 -12.30
CA GLY A 204 -0.78 -5.90 -12.59
C GLY A 204 -0.33 -6.15 -14.02
N THR A 205 -0.92 -5.46 -15.00
CA THR A 205 -0.53 -5.60 -16.41
C THR A 205 0.93 -5.19 -16.64
N LEU A 206 1.37 -4.05 -16.11
CA LEU A 206 2.76 -3.60 -16.28
C LEU A 206 3.76 -4.49 -15.53
N LYS A 207 3.42 -5.03 -14.36
CA LYS A 207 4.27 -6.00 -13.66
C LYS A 207 4.56 -7.23 -14.53
N ILE A 208 3.54 -7.74 -15.22
CA ILE A 208 3.67 -8.90 -16.12
C ILE A 208 4.47 -8.54 -17.36
N LEU A 209 4.25 -7.35 -17.95
CA LEU A 209 4.94 -6.92 -19.17
C LEU A 209 6.41 -6.58 -18.95
N MET A 210 6.72 -5.86 -17.87
CA MET A 210 8.05 -5.28 -17.64
C MET A 210 9.00 -6.26 -16.96
N GLY A 211 8.54 -7.07 -16.01
CA GLY A 211 9.37 -8.14 -15.42
C GLY A 211 10.60 -7.66 -14.64
N ARG A 212 10.62 -6.39 -14.18
CA ARG A 212 11.78 -5.78 -13.53
C ARG A 212 12.10 -6.46 -12.20
N ASP A 213 13.37 -6.79 -12.02
CA ASP A 213 13.91 -7.47 -10.85
C ASP A 213 14.04 -6.57 -9.61
N TYR A 214 14.13 -7.18 -8.42
CA TYR A 214 14.32 -6.47 -7.15
C TYR A 214 15.81 -6.30 -6.81
N TYR A 215 16.19 -5.13 -6.29
CA TYR A 215 17.56 -4.83 -5.88
C TYR A 215 18.09 -5.80 -4.80
N ASN A 216 17.27 -6.15 -3.81
CA ASN A 216 17.67 -7.03 -2.70
C ASN A 216 17.83 -8.52 -3.05
N LEU A 217 17.68 -8.88 -4.32
CA LEU A 217 17.83 -10.23 -4.85
C LEU A 217 19.08 -10.39 -5.73
N MET A 218 19.86 -9.32 -5.92
CA MET A 218 21.14 -9.32 -6.64
C MET A 218 22.24 -9.94 -5.77
N GLU A 219 23.18 -10.65 -6.40
CA GLU A 219 24.28 -11.33 -5.69
C GLU A 219 25.21 -10.33 -5.01
N VAL A 220 25.57 -9.24 -5.69
CA VAL A 220 26.42 -8.17 -5.13
C VAL A 220 25.85 -7.64 -3.82
N VAL A 221 24.55 -7.35 -3.79
CA VAL A 221 23.84 -6.82 -2.61
C VAL A 221 23.76 -7.86 -1.49
N LEU A 222 23.52 -9.13 -1.82
CA LEU A 222 23.46 -10.20 -0.84
C LEU A 222 24.83 -10.49 -0.22
N LYS A 223 25.91 -10.43 -1.01
CA LYS A 223 27.29 -10.54 -0.51
C LYS A 223 27.65 -9.37 0.41
N GLU A 224 27.25 -8.15 0.06
CA GLU A 224 27.42 -7.00 0.95
C GLU A 224 26.71 -7.25 2.30
N ARG A 225 25.48 -7.77 2.28
CA ARG A 225 24.73 -8.09 3.50
C ARG A 225 25.37 -9.21 4.33
N VAL A 226 25.99 -10.20 3.69
CA VAL A 226 26.82 -11.19 4.40
C VAL A 226 27.98 -10.52 5.12
N ASN A 227 28.66 -9.58 4.48
CA ASN A 227 29.76 -8.83 5.10
C ASN A 227 29.24 -7.95 6.25
N MET A 228 28.13 -7.23 6.06
CA MET A 228 27.49 -6.46 7.12
C MET A 228 27.09 -7.32 8.32
N PHE A 229 26.61 -8.55 8.08
CA PHE A 229 26.29 -9.49 9.15
C PHE A 229 27.53 -9.83 9.98
N LYS A 230 28.64 -10.16 9.29
CA LYS A 230 29.93 -10.44 9.95
C LYS A 230 30.44 -9.24 10.74
N GLU A 231 30.39 -8.03 10.18
CA GLU A 231 30.78 -6.79 10.86
C GLU A 231 29.95 -6.54 12.12
N LYS A 232 28.64 -6.79 12.06
CA LYS A 232 27.72 -6.50 13.15
C LYS A 232 27.73 -7.53 14.27
N TYR A 233 27.81 -8.82 13.92
CA TYR A 233 27.64 -9.92 14.87
C TYR A 233 28.95 -10.66 15.18
N GLY A 234 30.04 -10.38 14.46
CA GLY A 234 31.31 -11.10 14.60
C GLY A 234 31.26 -12.54 14.07
N ILE A 235 30.18 -12.93 13.40
CA ILE A 235 29.93 -14.31 12.92
C ILE A 235 29.98 -14.31 11.39
N ALA A 236 30.81 -15.15 10.81
CA ALA A 236 30.86 -15.32 9.36
C ALA A 236 29.81 -16.34 8.89
N ILE A 237 29.07 -16.00 7.85
CA ILE A 237 28.04 -16.86 7.24
C ILE A 237 28.43 -17.30 5.84
N ILE A 238 28.05 -18.52 5.49
CA ILE A 238 28.24 -19.11 4.17
C ILE A 238 27.23 -18.46 3.22
N PHE A 239 27.73 -17.89 2.13
CA PHE A 239 26.88 -17.36 1.07
C PHE A 239 26.15 -18.51 0.36
N ASN A 240 24.83 -18.45 0.31
CA ASN A 240 24.01 -19.43 -0.41
C ASN A 240 23.55 -18.85 -1.76
N PRO A 241 24.03 -19.38 -2.90
CA PRO A 241 23.64 -18.90 -4.23
C PRO A 241 22.13 -18.96 -4.51
N ASN A 242 21.37 -19.83 -3.82
CA ASN A 242 19.92 -19.92 -3.99
C ASN A 242 19.17 -18.68 -3.52
N TRP A 243 19.83 -17.79 -2.75
CA TRP A 243 19.26 -16.50 -2.36
C TRP A 243 19.13 -15.55 -3.55
N VAL A 244 20.04 -15.66 -4.53
CA VAL A 244 20.08 -14.82 -5.73
C VAL A 244 18.90 -15.18 -6.63
N LYS A 245 18.12 -14.17 -6.97
CA LYS A 245 16.95 -14.30 -7.86
C LYS A 245 16.89 -13.22 -8.92
N SER A 246 17.87 -12.32 -8.93
CA SER A 246 17.97 -11.23 -9.88
C SER A 246 19.38 -11.16 -10.46
N PRO A 247 19.54 -10.75 -11.72
CA PRO A 247 20.85 -10.59 -12.33
C PRO A 247 21.61 -9.45 -11.65
N ASP A 248 22.94 -9.54 -11.66
CA ASP A 248 23.80 -8.50 -11.07
C ASP A 248 23.88 -7.21 -11.90
N VAL A 249 23.40 -7.24 -13.13
CA VAL A 249 23.35 -6.07 -14.00
C VAL A 249 22.07 -5.29 -13.72
N PHE A 250 22.20 -4.00 -13.41
CA PHE A 250 21.07 -3.09 -13.27
C PHE A 250 20.16 -3.12 -14.51
N GLN A 251 18.86 -3.27 -14.27
CA GLN A 251 17.85 -3.24 -15.32
C GLN A 251 17.01 -1.97 -15.21
N PRO A 252 17.16 -1.03 -16.18
CA PRO A 252 16.28 0.13 -16.29
C PRO A 252 14.81 -0.27 -16.44
N TRP A 253 13.90 0.57 -15.92
CA TRP A 253 12.46 0.27 -15.87
C TRP A 253 11.78 0.16 -17.24
N TRP A 254 12.37 0.76 -18.28
CA TRP A 254 11.83 0.74 -19.65
C TRP A 254 12.25 -0.51 -20.45
N ILE A 255 13.05 -1.41 -19.86
CA ILE A 255 13.36 -2.68 -20.49
C ILE A 255 12.23 -3.66 -20.22
N PHE A 256 11.61 -4.15 -21.29
CA PHE A 256 10.64 -5.22 -21.23
C PHE A 256 11.37 -6.56 -21.05
N ASN A 257 11.29 -7.11 -19.84
CA ASN A 257 11.89 -8.39 -19.44
C ASN A 257 10.86 -9.34 -18.80
N GLY A 258 9.58 -9.15 -19.13
CA GLY A 258 8.46 -9.98 -18.71
C GLY A 258 7.85 -10.68 -19.92
N LEU A 259 6.53 -10.53 -20.10
CA LEU A 259 5.78 -11.18 -21.19
C LEU A 259 6.33 -10.83 -22.56
N ILE A 260 6.78 -9.58 -22.70
CA ILE A 260 7.53 -9.10 -23.84
C ILE A 260 9.01 -9.17 -23.44
N GLY A 261 9.83 -9.88 -24.22
CA GLY A 261 11.27 -10.03 -24.01
C GLY A 261 11.68 -11.36 -23.34
N ASN A 262 11.00 -11.79 -22.28
CA ASN A 262 11.37 -13.01 -21.55
C ASN A 262 10.17 -13.74 -20.90
N PRO A 263 9.22 -14.28 -21.70
CA PRO A 263 7.99 -14.88 -21.18
C PRO A 263 8.25 -16.11 -20.30
N GLY A 264 9.38 -16.80 -20.47
CA GLY A 264 9.77 -17.95 -19.65
C GLY A 264 10.12 -17.59 -18.20
N LYS A 265 10.36 -16.30 -17.91
CA LYS A 265 10.57 -15.79 -16.55
C LYS A 265 9.26 -15.59 -15.79
N ILE A 266 8.12 -15.52 -16.48
CA ILE A 266 6.82 -15.31 -15.82
C ILE A 266 6.39 -16.57 -15.12
N ASP A 267 6.21 -16.45 -13.80
CA ASP A 267 5.48 -17.44 -13.03
C ASP A 267 3.99 -17.07 -13.02
N TRP A 268 3.18 -17.93 -13.65
CA TRP A 268 1.73 -17.75 -13.77
C TRP A 268 0.93 -18.11 -12.50
N SER A 269 1.61 -18.51 -11.42
CA SER A 269 0.94 -18.68 -10.13
C SER A 269 0.39 -17.33 -9.66
N ILE A 270 -0.85 -17.36 -9.15
CA ILE A 270 -1.58 -16.15 -8.73
C ILE A 270 -0.77 -15.35 -7.70
N GLU A 271 -0.06 -16.02 -6.80
CA GLU A 271 0.80 -15.38 -5.80
C GLU A 271 1.93 -14.56 -6.44
N LYS A 272 2.62 -15.13 -7.43
CA LYS A 272 3.79 -14.50 -8.05
C LYS A 272 3.45 -13.50 -9.13
N LEU A 273 2.29 -13.59 -9.78
CA LEU A 273 1.84 -12.60 -10.75
C LEU A 273 1.78 -11.17 -10.17
N PHE A 274 1.56 -11.04 -8.85
CA PHE A 274 1.46 -9.74 -8.18
C PHE A 274 2.68 -9.36 -7.32
N ASP A 275 3.53 -10.32 -6.95
CA ASP A 275 4.66 -10.09 -6.02
C ASP A 275 6.05 -10.38 -6.63
N ALA A 276 6.15 -10.96 -7.84
CA ALA A 276 7.44 -11.37 -8.41
C ALA A 276 8.28 -10.24 -9.03
N ASN A 277 7.66 -9.13 -9.43
CA ASN A 277 8.33 -8.06 -10.18
C ASN A 277 8.22 -6.71 -9.47
N ALA A 278 9.29 -5.91 -9.50
CA ALA A 278 9.39 -4.65 -8.79
C ALA A 278 8.54 -3.53 -9.42
N PHE A 279 8.68 -3.32 -10.73
CA PHE A 279 8.01 -2.23 -11.45
C PHE A 279 6.64 -2.64 -12.02
N PRO A 280 5.59 -1.81 -11.87
CA PRO A 280 5.44 -0.71 -10.91
C PRO A 280 5.09 -1.23 -9.51
N SER A 281 5.21 -0.39 -8.48
CA SER A 281 4.99 -0.84 -7.09
C SER A 281 3.50 -1.07 -6.79
N GLY A 282 3.14 -2.31 -6.42
CA GLY A 282 1.78 -2.68 -6.00
C GLY A 282 1.42 -2.14 -4.62
N HIS A 283 2.37 -2.11 -3.69
CA HIS A 283 2.18 -1.51 -2.37
C HIS A 283 1.88 -0.01 -2.43
N MET A 284 2.53 0.70 -3.35
CA MET A 284 2.22 2.11 -3.55
C MET A 284 0.80 2.32 -4.08
N ALA A 285 0.28 1.42 -4.90
CA ALA A 285 -1.11 1.45 -5.34
C ALA A 285 -2.08 1.16 -4.19
N GLN A 286 -1.72 0.23 -3.30
CA GLN A 286 -2.45 -0.04 -2.05
C GLN A 286 -2.54 1.19 -1.18
N MET A 287 -1.40 1.81 -0.89
CA MET A 287 -1.37 3.01 -0.07
C MET A 287 -2.13 4.15 -0.74
N GLY A 288 -2.05 4.26 -2.08
CA GLY A 288 -2.86 5.20 -2.84
C GLY A 288 -4.37 5.05 -2.61
N MET A 289 -4.87 3.82 -2.41
CA MET A 289 -6.27 3.60 -2.04
C MET A 289 -6.58 4.08 -0.62
N CYS A 290 -5.69 3.86 0.34
CA CYS A 290 -5.78 4.43 1.69
C CYS A 290 -5.82 5.96 1.65
N GLY A 291 -5.03 6.59 0.78
CA GLY A 291 -5.04 8.03 0.56
C GLY A 291 -6.34 8.50 -0.10
N PHE A 292 -6.80 7.78 -1.11
CA PHE A 292 -8.05 8.12 -1.80
C PHE A 292 -9.27 7.97 -0.87
N ALA A 293 -9.20 7.14 0.17
CA ALA A 293 -10.24 7.03 1.19
C ALA A 293 -10.51 8.34 1.96
N PHE A 294 -9.59 9.31 1.95
CA PHE A 294 -9.87 10.66 2.50
C PHE A 294 -11.02 11.38 1.78
N ILE A 295 -11.44 10.89 0.60
CA ILE A 295 -12.66 11.34 -0.05
C ILE A 295 -13.88 11.28 0.87
N PHE A 296 -13.90 10.39 1.86
CA PHE A 296 -14.96 10.30 2.86
C PHE A 296 -15.06 11.54 3.75
N ILE A 297 -13.94 12.18 4.08
CA ILE A 297 -13.90 13.36 4.96
C ILE A 297 -13.86 14.69 4.20
N ILE A 298 -13.59 14.64 2.89
CA ILE A 298 -13.62 15.79 1.97
C ILE A 298 -15.05 15.99 1.46
N ASP A 299 -15.55 17.21 1.60
CA ASP A 299 -16.86 17.62 1.09
C ASP A 299 -16.69 18.51 -0.14
N PHE A 300 -16.81 17.92 -1.34
CA PHE A 300 -16.71 18.66 -2.59
C PHE A 300 -17.90 19.59 -2.86
N LYS A 301 -19.03 19.42 -2.16
CA LYS A 301 -20.19 20.32 -2.30
C LYS A 301 -20.06 21.56 -1.43
N ASN A 302 -19.32 21.48 -0.32
CA ASN A 302 -18.93 22.62 0.49
C ASN A 302 -17.40 22.71 0.64
N PRO A 303 -16.70 23.25 -0.38
CA PRO A 303 -15.24 23.27 -0.43
C PRO A 303 -14.57 24.04 0.73
N ASN A 304 -15.32 24.86 1.47
CA ASN A 304 -14.79 25.64 2.58
C ASN A 304 -14.91 24.93 3.95
N ASN A 305 -15.58 23.77 4.02
CA ASN A 305 -15.78 22.95 5.21
C ASN A 305 -14.57 22.02 5.56
N LEU A 306 -13.38 22.37 5.07
CA LEU A 306 -12.15 21.68 5.43
C LEU A 306 -11.59 22.26 6.74
N SER A 307 -11.70 21.50 7.82
CA SER A 307 -11.15 21.87 9.14
C SER A 307 -9.66 21.60 9.20
N LYS A 308 -8.94 22.29 10.10
CA LYS A 308 -7.50 22.10 10.32
C LYS A 308 -7.13 20.64 10.62
N GLY A 309 -7.96 19.94 11.40
CA GLY A 309 -7.75 18.52 11.72
C GLY A 309 -7.85 17.60 10.49
N LYS A 310 -8.80 17.85 9.58
CA LYS A 310 -8.90 17.09 8.32
C LYS A 310 -7.70 17.33 7.42
N ILE A 311 -7.22 18.58 7.36
CA ILE A 311 -6.01 18.95 6.62
C ILE A 311 -4.81 18.21 7.20
N ALA A 312 -4.60 18.30 8.52
CA ALA A 312 -3.49 17.62 9.20
C ALA A 312 -3.50 16.11 8.93
N ALA A 313 -4.67 15.45 8.98
CA ALA A 313 -4.79 14.02 8.67
C ALA A 313 -4.34 13.67 7.24
N ILE A 314 -4.73 14.48 6.25
CA ILE A 314 -4.31 14.29 4.84
C ILE A 314 -2.79 14.44 4.69
N TYR A 315 -2.19 15.46 5.30
CA TYR A 315 -0.74 15.67 5.22
C TYR A 315 0.06 14.60 5.98
N LEU A 316 -0.42 14.17 7.16
CA LEU A 316 0.18 13.05 7.89
C LEU A 316 0.15 11.76 7.09
N PHE A 317 -0.90 11.54 6.28
CA PHE A 317 -0.92 10.42 5.36
C PHE A 317 0.15 10.53 4.26
N PHE A 318 0.37 11.72 3.67
CA PHE A 318 1.46 11.87 2.70
C PHE A 318 2.84 11.64 3.32
N VAL A 319 3.05 12.04 4.58
CA VAL A 319 4.25 11.70 5.34
C VAL A 319 4.36 10.19 5.56
N HIS A 320 3.27 9.52 5.92
CA HIS A 320 3.24 8.07 6.05
C HIS A 320 3.59 7.36 4.73
N GLN A 321 3.08 7.84 3.60
CA GLN A 321 3.39 7.28 2.29
C GLN A 321 4.84 7.56 1.86
N LEU A 322 5.43 8.69 2.27
CA LEU A 322 6.87 8.95 2.09
C LEU A 322 7.73 7.95 2.88
N PHE A 323 7.37 7.64 4.12
CA PHE A 323 8.08 6.62 4.90
C PHE A 323 7.97 5.22 4.26
N LEU A 324 6.85 4.91 3.61
CA LEU A 324 6.71 3.68 2.83
C LEU A 324 7.67 3.65 1.63
N VAL A 325 7.82 4.75 0.89
CA VAL A 325 8.81 4.86 -0.20
C VAL A 325 10.21 4.63 0.34
N ILE A 326 10.61 5.37 1.38
CA ILE A 326 11.93 5.25 2.01
C ILE A 326 12.19 3.82 2.48
N SER A 327 11.18 3.17 3.07
CA SER A 327 11.24 1.77 3.49
C SER A 327 11.58 0.82 2.34
N PHE A 328 10.98 1.01 1.16
CA PHE A 328 11.27 0.17 0.01
C PHE A 328 12.69 0.32 -0.51
N LEU A 329 13.20 1.56 -0.53
CA LEU A 329 14.57 1.83 -0.94
C LEU A 329 15.56 1.16 0.02
N ILE A 330 15.35 1.31 1.34
CA ILE A 330 16.19 0.70 2.38
C ILE A 330 16.19 -0.83 2.28
N ASN A 331 15.02 -1.44 2.12
CA ASN A 331 14.91 -2.90 2.03
C ASN A 331 15.38 -3.46 0.69
N GLY A 332 15.59 -2.61 -0.32
CA GLY A 332 15.87 -3.05 -1.67
C GLY A 332 14.68 -3.70 -2.37
N SER A 333 13.46 -3.44 -1.90
CA SER A 333 12.24 -4.12 -2.36
C SER A 333 11.50 -3.36 -3.45
N HIS A 334 11.84 -2.11 -3.73
CA HIS A 334 11.42 -1.41 -4.95
C HIS A 334 12.47 -0.36 -5.29
N TRP A 335 12.56 -0.04 -6.57
CA TRP A 335 13.35 1.07 -7.04
C TRP A 335 12.59 2.39 -6.90
N LEU A 336 13.28 3.53 -6.95
CA LEU A 336 12.62 4.82 -6.79
C LEU A 336 11.66 5.07 -7.96
N THR A 337 12.03 4.73 -9.19
CA THR A 337 11.14 4.88 -10.35
C THR A 337 9.86 4.06 -10.23
N ASP A 338 9.90 2.88 -9.59
CA ASP A 338 8.72 2.04 -9.38
C ASP A 338 7.69 2.76 -8.51
N THR A 339 8.16 3.48 -7.49
CA THR A 339 7.30 4.16 -6.52
C THR A 339 6.80 5.50 -7.06
N THR A 340 7.65 6.28 -7.73
CA THR A 340 7.28 7.59 -8.27
C THR A 340 6.33 7.46 -9.46
N PHE A 341 6.52 6.44 -10.30
CA PHE A 341 5.56 6.09 -11.36
C PHE A 341 4.19 5.79 -10.75
N THR A 342 4.12 4.89 -9.75
CA THR A 342 2.86 4.55 -9.13
C THR A 342 2.20 5.75 -8.46
N TRP A 343 2.96 6.65 -7.82
CA TRP A 343 2.46 7.90 -7.28
C TRP A 343 1.75 8.77 -8.31
N MET A 344 2.38 8.99 -9.46
CA MET A 344 1.77 9.74 -10.56
C MET A 344 0.50 9.05 -11.04
N TRP A 345 0.54 7.72 -11.17
CA TRP A 345 -0.59 6.92 -11.61
C TRP A 345 -1.79 6.99 -10.66
N ILE A 346 -1.59 6.85 -9.34
CA ILE A 346 -2.70 6.93 -8.37
C ILE A 346 -3.36 8.31 -8.34
N ILE A 347 -2.62 9.39 -8.60
CA ILE A 347 -3.20 10.74 -8.67
C ILE A 347 -4.14 10.83 -9.89
N ILE A 348 -3.70 10.30 -11.03
CA ILE A 348 -4.52 10.22 -12.25
C ILE A 348 -5.76 9.34 -12.00
N CYS A 349 -5.59 8.14 -11.43
CA CYS A 349 -6.71 7.24 -11.11
C CYS A 349 -7.72 7.88 -10.16
N SER A 350 -7.26 8.64 -9.16
CA SER A 350 -8.14 9.35 -8.22
C SER A 350 -9.05 10.34 -8.94
N TYR A 351 -8.51 11.08 -9.92
CA TYR A 351 -9.31 11.97 -10.74
C TYR A 351 -10.28 11.21 -11.66
N LEU A 352 -9.78 10.19 -12.36
CA LEU A 352 -10.57 9.40 -13.30
C LEU A 352 -11.74 8.68 -12.60
N SER A 353 -11.53 8.11 -11.42
CA SER A 353 -12.57 7.40 -10.67
C SER A 353 -13.73 8.33 -10.30
N ILE A 354 -13.42 9.56 -9.85
CA ILE A 354 -14.43 10.59 -9.55
C ILE A 354 -15.22 10.94 -10.82
N VAL A 355 -14.54 11.22 -11.93
CA VAL A 355 -15.17 11.61 -13.20
C VAL A 355 -16.07 10.51 -13.74
N ILE A 356 -15.57 9.26 -13.80
CA ILE A 356 -16.30 8.10 -14.33
C ILE A 356 -17.58 7.86 -13.53
N VAL A 357 -17.47 7.77 -12.19
CA VAL A 357 -18.63 7.46 -11.35
C VAL A 357 -19.65 8.59 -11.37
N ASN A 358 -19.23 9.85 -11.29
CA ASN A 358 -20.16 10.96 -11.35
C ASN A 358 -20.89 11.03 -12.70
N LYS A 359 -20.22 10.74 -13.81
CA LYS A 359 -20.85 10.66 -15.14
C LYS A 359 -21.92 9.56 -15.19
N ILE A 360 -21.63 8.38 -14.65
CA ILE A 360 -22.58 7.25 -14.62
C ILE A 360 -23.79 7.56 -13.73
N VAL A 361 -23.56 8.11 -12.53
CA VAL A 361 -24.63 8.43 -11.58
C VAL A 361 -25.51 9.57 -12.09
N ASN A 362 -24.93 10.62 -12.67
CA ASN A 362 -25.70 11.76 -13.18
C ASN A 362 -26.50 11.41 -14.44
N LYS A 363 -25.98 10.52 -15.30
CA LYS A 363 -26.73 10.02 -16.46
C LYS A 363 -28.03 9.30 -16.04
N LYS A 364 -28.00 8.57 -14.92
CA LYS A 364 -29.18 7.85 -14.37
C LYS A 364 -30.25 8.75 -13.74
N ASN A 365 -29.96 10.02 -13.43
CA ASN A 365 -30.97 10.94 -12.90
C ASN A 365 -31.67 11.76 -14.01
N LEU A 366 -31.22 11.63 -15.26
CA LEU A 366 -31.75 12.31 -16.44
C LEU A 366 -32.49 11.36 -17.40
N SER A 367 -32.55 10.08 -17.06
CA SER A 367 -33.36 9.03 -17.68
C SER A 367 -34.43 8.59 -16.70
#